data_AF-A0A1I2J3R6-F1
#
_entry.id   AF-A0A1I2J3R6-F1
#
_cell.length_a   1.000
_cell.length_b   1.000
_cell.length_c   1.000
_cell.angle_alpha   90.00
_cell.angle_beta   90.00
_cell.angle_gamma   90.00
#
_symmetry.space_group_name_H-M   'P 1'
#
loop_
_entity.id
_entity.type
_entity.pdbx_description
1 polymer ?
#
loop_
_entity_poly.entity_id
_entity_poly.type
_entity_poly.pdbx_seq_one_letter_code
_entity_poly.pdbx_strand_id
1 'polypeptide(L)'
;MKLTLGFSPCPNDTFIFDALIHHKIDTEGLDFEVHFDDVETLNQKAVNHELDITKLSFHAFAHVADKYALLDSGSALGFGVGPLLICKDESLLDLETLAAKGKDLRIGIPGKLTTANFLLGIAFPEMQHKEIMVFSEIEDALLEDRIDIGLIIHENRFTYASRGLHKILDLGSHWESLTGCAIPLGGIVISRTLSKEIQLKVNRLIRKSVEFAFANPKSGIDFISSHAQAMDQEVMYKHIDLYVNNYSIDLGKEGRKAIDILFEKAEATGLIPAVPASLYVKPDTV
;
A
#
# COMPACT_ATOMS: atom_id res chain seq x y z
N MET A 1 -12.51 -24.33 6.94
CA MET A 1 -13.21 -23.06 7.25
C MET A 1 -12.96 -22.12 6.09
N LYS A 2 -13.97 -21.42 5.58
CA LYS A 2 -13.80 -20.45 4.49
C LYS A 2 -13.79 -19.03 5.05
N LEU A 3 -12.81 -18.21 4.66
CA LEU A 3 -12.62 -16.81 5.08
C LEU A 3 -12.66 -15.90 3.85
N THR A 4 -13.12 -14.66 3.99
CA THR A 4 -13.00 -13.67 2.90
C THR A 4 -11.61 -13.00 2.90
N LEU A 5 -11.03 -12.82 1.72
CA LEU A 5 -9.70 -12.24 1.52
C LEU A 5 -9.75 -11.16 0.42
N GLY A 6 -9.54 -9.90 0.79
CA GLY A 6 -9.42 -8.79 -0.16
C GLY A 6 -7.97 -8.41 -0.45
N PHE A 7 -7.60 -8.28 -1.72
CA PHE A 7 -6.32 -7.69 -2.14
C PHE A 7 -6.41 -7.11 -3.55
N SER A 8 -5.43 -6.28 -3.93
CA SER A 8 -5.47 -5.61 -5.22
C SER A 8 -5.03 -6.52 -6.37
N PRO A 9 -5.50 -6.30 -7.61
CA PRO A 9 -5.03 -7.07 -8.77
C PRO A 9 -3.57 -6.75 -9.16
N CYS A 10 -2.87 -5.88 -8.43
CA CYS A 10 -1.50 -5.49 -8.75
C CYS A 10 -0.51 -6.68 -8.67
N PRO A 11 0.59 -6.64 -9.43
CA PRO A 11 1.53 -7.77 -9.50
C PRO A 11 2.12 -8.22 -8.16
N ASN A 12 2.39 -7.28 -7.25
CA ASN A 12 2.94 -7.59 -5.93
C ASN A 12 1.97 -8.43 -5.08
N ASP A 13 0.67 -8.14 -5.14
CA ASP A 13 -0.31 -8.85 -4.30
C ASP A 13 -0.68 -10.19 -4.90
N THR A 14 -0.89 -10.24 -6.22
CA THR A 14 -1.10 -11.50 -6.92
C THR A 14 0.11 -12.44 -6.76
N PHE A 15 1.33 -11.90 -6.74
CA PHE A 15 2.53 -12.67 -6.39
C PHE A 15 2.53 -13.19 -4.94
N ILE A 16 2.17 -12.35 -3.97
CA ILE A 16 2.09 -12.73 -2.54
C ILE A 16 1.06 -13.84 -2.31
N PHE A 17 -0.12 -13.74 -2.94
CA PHE A 17 -1.27 -14.60 -2.62
C PHE A 17 -1.47 -15.79 -3.54
N ASP A 18 -0.76 -15.87 -4.68
CA ASP A 18 -0.89 -16.96 -5.66
C ASP A 18 -0.83 -18.36 -5.02
N ALA A 19 0.18 -18.62 -4.20
CA ALA A 19 0.34 -19.94 -3.61
C ALA A 19 -0.76 -20.27 -2.59
N LEU A 20 -1.24 -19.27 -1.85
CA LEU A 20 -2.30 -19.40 -0.85
C LEU A 20 -3.65 -19.75 -1.49
N ILE A 21 -4.04 -19.01 -2.53
CA ILE A 21 -5.40 -19.12 -3.11
C ILE A 21 -5.51 -20.26 -4.14
N HIS A 22 -4.38 -20.70 -4.72
CA HIS A 22 -4.34 -21.82 -5.66
C HIS A 22 -3.87 -23.14 -5.02
N HIS A 23 -3.86 -23.23 -3.69
CA HIS A 23 -3.47 -24.42 -2.93
C HIS A 23 -2.09 -25.01 -3.32
N LYS A 24 -1.12 -24.13 -3.64
CA LYS A 24 0.27 -24.54 -3.92
C LYS A 24 1.07 -24.81 -2.64
N ILE A 25 0.50 -24.44 -1.50
CA ILE A 25 0.95 -24.77 -0.15
C ILE A 25 -0.19 -25.43 0.63
N ASP A 26 0.14 -26.17 1.69
CA ASP A 26 -0.86 -26.67 2.64
C ASP A 26 -1.51 -25.48 3.40
N THR A 27 -2.81 -25.29 3.18
CA THR A 27 -3.62 -24.22 3.80
C THR A 27 -4.15 -24.59 5.18
N GLU A 28 -3.75 -25.73 5.74
CA GLU A 28 -4.07 -26.18 7.09
C GLU A 28 -5.60 -26.19 7.37
N GLY A 29 -6.39 -26.55 6.35
CA GLY A 29 -7.85 -26.65 6.39
C GLY A 29 -8.60 -25.32 6.22
N LEU A 30 -7.89 -24.24 5.87
CA LEU A 30 -8.49 -22.95 5.47
C LEU A 30 -8.71 -22.90 3.96
N ASP A 31 -9.75 -22.17 3.57
CA ASP A 31 -10.08 -21.82 2.19
C ASP A 31 -10.44 -20.33 2.13
N PHE A 32 -10.27 -19.70 0.97
CA PHE A 32 -10.37 -18.25 0.83
C PHE A 32 -11.33 -17.84 -0.30
N GLU A 33 -12.34 -17.04 0.04
CA GLU A 33 -13.14 -16.32 -0.93
C GLU A 33 -12.46 -15.00 -1.28
N VAL A 34 -11.94 -14.90 -2.50
CA VAL A 34 -11.10 -13.78 -2.90
C VAL A 34 -11.91 -12.64 -3.50
N HIS A 35 -11.65 -11.41 -3.04
CA HIS A 35 -12.16 -10.17 -3.61
C HIS A 35 -11.00 -9.36 -4.18
N PHE A 36 -11.02 -9.14 -5.49
CA PHE A 36 -10.05 -8.29 -6.19
C PHE A 36 -10.65 -6.90 -6.35
N ASP A 37 -10.10 -5.92 -5.63
CA ASP A 37 -10.56 -4.52 -5.70
C ASP A 37 -9.36 -3.56 -5.67
N ASP A 38 -9.56 -2.33 -6.15
CA ASP A 38 -8.55 -1.29 -5.97
C ASP A 38 -8.32 -0.97 -4.48
N VAL A 39 -7.15 -0.40 -4.16
CA VAL A 39 -6.74 -0.18 -2.77
C VAL A 39 -7.69 0.74 -2.00
N GLU A 40 -8.30 1.74 -2.64
CA GLU A 40 -9.22 2.64 -1.95
C GLU A 40 -10.57 1.95 -1.70
N THR A 41 -11.06 1.15 -2.63
CA THR A 41 -12.22 0.28 -2.40
C THR A 41 -11.97 -0.69 -1.24
N LEU A 42 -10.79 -1.33 -1.17
CA LEU A 42 -10.41 -2.16 -0.02
C LEU A 42 -10.35 -1.36 1.30
N ASN A 43 -9.85 -0.12 1.26
CA ASN A 43 -9.88 0.78 2.41
C ASN A 43 -11.32 1.02 2.91
N GLN A 44 -12.26 1.29 2.01
CA GLN A 44 -13.67 1.50 2.36
C GLN A 44 -14.34 0.22 2.89
N LYS A 45 -14.10 -0.94 2.27
CA LYS A 45 -14.60 -2.25 2.76
C LYS A 45 -14.10 -2.56 4.17
N ALA A 46 -12.86 -2.18 4.50
CA ALA A 46 -12.32 -2.34 5.85
C ALA A 46 -13.04 -1.45 6.87
N VAL A 47 -13.33 -0.19 6.53
CA VAL A 47 -14.11 0.74 7.39
C VAL A 47 -15.49 0.15 7.73
N ASN A 48 -16.12 -0.48 6.73
CA ASN A 48 -17.42 -1.15 6.86
C ASN A 48 -17.35 -2.55 7.49
N HIS A 49 -16.15 -3.07 7.77
CA HIS A 49 -15.91 -4.40 8.33
C HIS A 49 -16.46 -5.56 7.46
N GLU A 50 -16.33 -5.44 6.14
CA GLU A 50 -16.91 -6.40 5.19
C GLU A 50 -16.06 -7.67 4.95
N LEU A 51 -14.78 -7.66 5.32
CA LEU A 51 -13.82 -8.72 4.99
C LEU A 51 -13.16 -9.29 6.25
N ASP A 52 -12.91 -10.60 6.28
CA ASP A 52 -12.18 -11.26 7.35
C ASP A 52 -10.70 -10.87 7.33
N ILE A 53 -10.13 -10.84 6.12
CA ILE A 53 -8.73 -10.50 5.86
C ILE A 53 -8.69 -9.53 4.70
N THR A 54 -7.91 -8.46 4.81
CA THR A 54 -7.79 -7.50 3.70
C THR A 54 -6.42 -6.83 3.66
N LYS A 55 -5.91 -6.60 2.45
CA LYS A 55 -4.84 -5.64 2.22
C LYS A 55 -5.39 -4.25 2.47
N LEU A 56 -4.63 -3.45 3.23
CA LEU A 56 -5.07 -2.15 3.66
C LEU A 56 -3.93 -1.13 3.61
N SER A 57 -4.23 0.09 3.21
CA SER A 57 -3.30 1.21 3.40
C SER A 57 -3.06 1.43 4.89
N PHE A 58 -1.84 1.74 5.31
CA PHE A 58 -1.56 2.03 6.73
C PHE A 58 -2.36 3.25 7.24
N HIS A 59 -2.59 4.25 6.38
CA HIS A 59 -3.48 5.36 6.71
C HIS A 59 -4.91 4.88 7.01
N ALA A 60 -5.51 4.05 6.16
CA ALA A 60 -6.80 3.42 6.44
C ALA A 60 -6.80 2.56 7.71
N PHE A 61 -5.72 1.80 7.96
CA PHE A 61 -5.59 0.96 9.16
C PHE A 61 -5.72 1.76 10.46
N ALA A 62 -5.17 2.98 10.52
CA ALA A 62 -5.32 3.84 11.70
C ALA A 62 -6.78 4.07 12.10
N HIS A 63 -7.71 4.08 11.14
CA HIS A 63 -9.14 4.30 11.39
C HIS A 63 -9.91 3.03 11.79
N VAL A 64 -9.30 1.85 11.66
CA VAL A 64 -9.97 0.55 11.89
C VAL A 64 -9.15 -0.38 12.79
N ALA A 65 -8.11 0.12 13.45
CA ALA A 65 -7.21 -0.66 14.29
C ALA A 65 -7.90 -1.25 15.54
N ASP A 66 -9.07 -0.76 15.91
CA ASP A 66 -9.96 -1.31 16.93
C ASP A 66 -10.71 -2.57 16.44
N LYS A 67 -10.96 -2.69 15.13
CA LYS A 67 -11.67 -3.80 14.49
C LYS A 67 -10.73 -4.85 13.89
N TYR A 68 -9.58 -4.42 13.42
CA TYR A 68 -8.59 -5.28 12.77
C TYR A 68 -7.26 -5.28 13.52
N ALA A 69 -6.52 -6.40 13.39
CA ALA A 69 -5.15 -6.52 13.83
C ALA A 69 -4.23 -6.71 12.61
N LEU A 70 -3.03 -6.14 12.66
CA LEU A 70 -2.04 -6.23 11.60
C LEU A 70 -1.27 -7.55 11.69
N LEU A 71 -1.11 -8.21 10.54
CA LEU A 71 -0.28 -9.40 10.36
C LEU A 71 1.19 -9.00 10.14
N ASP A 72 2.11 -9.85 10.56
CA ASP A 72 3.55 -9.63 10.30
C ASP A 72 3.93 -9.95 8.84
N SER A 73 3.08 -10.68 8.12
CA SER A 73 3.35 -11.12 6.75
C SER A 73 2.44 -10.43 5.73
N GLY A 74 2.91 -10.39 4.48
CA GLY A 74 2.21 -9.81 3.32
C GLY A 74 2.27 -8.29 3.23
N SER A 75 3.00 -7.61 4.13
CA SER A 75 3.13 -6.14 4.11
C SER A 75 4.01 -5.66 2.94
N ALA A 76 3.65 -4.51 2.38
CA ALA A 76 4.43 -3.72 1.45
C ALA A 76 5.09 -2.57 2.23
N LEU A 77 6.38 -2.74 2.52
CA LEU A 77 7.24 -1.83 3.27
C LEU A 77 8.61 -1.83 2.59
N GLY A 78 9.29 -0.69 2.51
CA GLY A 78 10.64 -0.67 1.94
C GLY A 78 11.28 0.71 1.86
N PHE A 79 12.48 0.75 1.30
CA PHE A 79 13.17 1.97 0.91
C PHE A 79 13.07 2.16 -0.60
N GLY A 80 12.94 3.40 -1.07
CA GLY A 80 12.75 3.72 -2.49
C GLY A 80 11.40 3.27 -3.06
N VAL A 81 10.46 2.82 -2.22
CA VAL A 81 9.13 2.32 -2.62
C VAL A 81 8.05 3.42 -2.65
N GLY A 82 8.43 4.65 -2.31
CA GLY A 82 7.51 5.76 -2.08
C GLY A 82 6.63 6.16 -3.28
N PRO A 83 5.47 6.77 -3.00
CA PRO A 83 4.67 7.48 -3.99
C PRO A 83 5.41 8.70 -4.54
N LEU A 84 5.09 9.09 -5.78
CA LEU A 84 5.72 10.24 -6.43
C LEU A 84 4.69 11.36 -6.63
N LEU A 85 5.14 12.60 -6.42
CA LEU A 85 4.45 13.77 -6.93
C LEU A 85 5.00 14.11 -8.30
N ILE A 86 4.09 14.24 -9.26
CA ILE A 86 4.41 14.54 -10.66
C ILE A 86 3.59 15.72 -11.16
N CYS A 87 4.09 16.39 -12.20
CA CYS A 87 3.40 17.48 -12.89
C CYS A 87 3.67 17.46 -14.39
N LYS A 88 2.87 18.26 -15.11
CA LYS A 88 3.09 18.63 -16.51
C LYS A 88 3.84 19.97 -16.63
N ASP A 89 3.54 20.93 -15.76
CA ASP A 89 4.21 22.24 -15.75
C ASP A 89 5.57 22.16 -15.03
N GLU A 90 6.65 22.28 -15.80
CA GLU A 90 8.02 22.28 -15.27
C GLU A 90 8.31 23.43 -14.29
N SER A 91 7.50 24.51 -14.28
CA SER A 91 7.67 25.59 -13.29
C SER A 91 7.44 25.12 -11.86
N LEU A 92 6.68 24.02 -11.67
CA LEU A 92 6.43 23.40 -10.37
C LEU A 92 7.59 22.54 -9.85
N LEU A 93 8.65 22.34 -10.65
CA LEU A 93 9.86 21.65 -10.21
C LEU A 93 10.72 22.52 -9.28
N ASP A 94 10.52 23.84 -9.33
CA ASP A 94 11.11 24.77 -8.37
C ASP A 94 10.33 24.75 -7.05
N LEU A 95 11.00 24.37 -5.95
CA LEU A 95 10.34 24.21 -4.65
C LEU A 95 9.84 25.53 -4.06
N GLU A 96 10.46 26.67 -4.39
CA GLU A 96 9.97 27.98 -3.95
C GLU A 96 8.64 28.30 -4.63
N THR A 97 8.54 28.06 -5.94
CA THR A 97 7.32 28.20 -6.72
C THR A 97 6.22 27.25 -6.22
N LEU A 98 6.59 25.98 -5.97
CA LEU A 98 5.68 24.98 -5.41
C LEU A 98 5.10 25.42 -4.06
N ALA A 99 5.95 25.89 -3.15
CA ALA A 99 5.51 26.36 -1.83
C ALA A 99 4.66 27.63 -1.92
N ALA A 100 4.98 28.55 -2.84
CA ALA A 100 4.23 29.80 -3.03
C ALA A 100 2.82 29.55 -3.59
N LYS A 101 2.67 28.60 -4.53
CA LYS A 101 1.39 28.32 -5.21
C LYS A 101 0.61 27.14 -4.62
N GLY A 102 1.24 26.29 -3.81
CA GLY A 102 0.73 24.97 -3.43
C GLY A 102 -0.68 24.95 -2.85
N LYS A 103 -1.10 26.04 -2.18
CA LYS A 103 -2.45 26.17 -1.61
C LYS A 103 -3.56 26.25 -2.66
N ASP A 104 -3.25 26.72 -3.86
CA ASP A 104 -4.23 26.95 -4.93
C ASP A 104 -4.23 25.82 -5.97
N LEU A 105 -3.21 24.95 -5.96
CA LEU A 105 -3.04 23.86 -6.94
C LEU A 105 -4.02 22.72 -6.71
N ARG A 106 -4.63 22.22 -7.79
CA ARG A 106 -5.48 21.02 -7.79
C ARG A 106 -4.61 19.78 -7.82
N ILE A 107 -4.85 18.87 -6.88
CA ILE A 107 -4.00 17.69 -6.69
C ILE A 107 -4.83 16.43 -6.87
N GLY A 108 -4.56 15.67 -7.92
CA GLY A 108 -5.13 14.34 -8.09
C GLY A 108 -4.52 13.35 -7.11
N ILE A 109 -5.35 12.72 -6.28
CA ILE A 109 -4.94 11.70 -5.31
C ILE A 109 -5.63 10.36 -5.61
N PRO A 110 -4.95 9.22 -5.39
CA PRO A 110 -5.48 7.90 -5.75
C PRO A 110 -6.51 7.35 -4.74
N GLY A 111 -6.79 8.12 -3.68
CA GLY A 111 -7.71 7.72 -2.62
C GLY A 111 -7.44 8.47 -1.33
N LYS A 112 -8.52 8.78 -0.59
CA LYS A 112 -8.45 9.57 0.64
C LYS A 112 -7.69 8.86 1.74
N LEU A 113 -7.89 7.55 1.88
CA LEU A 113 -7.31 6.74 2.94
C LEU A 113 -6.03 6.01 2.52
N THR A 114 -5.46 6.37 1.36
CA THR A 114 -4.17 5.84 0.93
C THR A 114 -3.03 6.36 1.80
N THR A 115 -2.00 5.54 1.99
CA THR A 115 -0.76 5.99 2.64
C THR A 115 -0.03 7.04 1.80
N ALA A 116 -0.25 7.04 0.48
CA ALA A 116 0.26 8.10 -0.38
C ALA A 116 -0.31 9.48 -0.02
N ASN A 117 -1.63 9.58 0.15
CA ASN A 117 -2.26 10.83 0.55
C ASN A 117 -1.82 11.26 1.97
N PHE A 118 -1.55 10.29 2.83
CA PHE A 118 -0.98 10.55 4.15
C PHE A 118 0.42 11.17 4.08
N LEU A 119 1.33 10.58 3.29
CA LEU A 119 2.68 11.12 3.10
C LEU A 119 2.65 12.51 2.44
N LEU A 120 1.72 12.74 1.53
CA LEU A 120 1.47 14.07 0.97
C LEU A 120 1.08 15.06 2.07
N GLY A 121 0.19 14.69 2.99
CA GLY A 121 -0.22 15.55 4.11
C GLY A 121 0.91 15.87 5.09
N ILE A 122 1.91 15.00 5.24
CA ILE A 122 3.12 15.28 6.03
C ILE A 122 4.04 16.26 5.30
N ALA A 123 4.31 16.00 4.01
CA ALA A 123 5.27 16.78 3.25
C ALA A 123 4.76 18.20 2.91
N PHE A 124 3.46 18.31 2.63
CA PHE A 124 2.80 19.55 2.19
C PHE A 124 1.44 19.72 2.89
N PRO A 125 1.41 20.08 4.18
CA PRO A 125 0.18 20.23 4.95
C PRO A 125 -0.74 21.34 4.42
N GLU A 126 -0.24 22.28 3.62
CA GLU A 126 -1.02 23.35 3.01
C GLU A 126 -1.74 22.96 1.70
N MET A 127 -1.35 21.83 1.10
CA MET A 127 -1.89 21.32 -0.17
C MET A 127 -3.23 20.59 0.04
N GLN A 128 -4.31 21.37 0.19
CA GLN A 128 -5.63 20.87 0.60
C GLN A 128 -6.65 20.69 -0.53
N HIS A 129 -6.40 21.24 -1.73
CA HIS A 129 -7.30 21.11 -2.88
C HIS A 129 -7.12 19.75 -3.58
N LYS A 130 -7.53 18.69 -2.89
CA LYS A 130 -7.34 17.30 -3.32
C LYS A 130 -8.58 16.76 -4.05
N GLU A 131 -8.37 16.22 -5.24
CA GLU A 131 -9.39 15.57 -6.06
C GLU A 131 -9.14 14.06 -6.08
N ILE A 132 -10.12 13.28 -5.61
CA ILE A 132 -10.01 11.81 -5.58
C ILE A 132 -10.33 11.28 -6.97
N MET A 133 -9.45 10.44 -7.51
CA MET A 133 -9.64 9.74 -8.78
C MET A 133 -8.96 8.38 -8.74
N VAL A 134 -9.31 7.48 -9.67
CA VAL A 134 -8.64 6.18 -9.77
C VAL A 134 -7.18 6.43 -10.17
N PHE A 135 -6.25 5.65 -9.59
CA PHE A 135 -4.81 5.90 -9.78
C PHE A 135 -4.39 5.93 -11.25
N SER A 136 -5.02 5.12 -12.11
CA SER A 136 -4.76 5.07 -13.55
C SER A 136 -5.19 6.32 -14.31
N GLU A 137 -6.10 7.14 -13.75
CA GLU A 137 -6.60 8.38 -14.38
C GLU A 137 -5.73 9.60 -14.08
N ILE A 138 -4.83 9.52 -13.09
CA ILE A 138 -4.07 10.69 -12.59
C ILE A 138 -3.16 11.28 -13.68
N GLU A 139 -2.46 10.44 -14.43
CA GLU A 139 -1.59 10.91 -15.52
C GLU A 139 -2.40 11.54 -16.65
N ASP A 140 -3.57 10.98 -17.00
CA ASP A 140 -4.46 11.53 -18.02
C ASP A 140 -5.02 12.89 -17.59
N ALA A 141 -5.42 13.00 -16.32
CA ALA A 141 -5.92 14.26 -15.74
C ALA A 141 -4.85 15.38 -15.76
N LEU A 142 -3.56 15.04 -15.59
CA LEU A 142 -2.46 15.99 -15.76
C LEU A 142 -2.30 16.42 -17.21
N LEU A 143 -2.34 15.47 -18.15
CA LEU A 143 -2.18 15.77 -19.58
C LEU A 143 -3.32 16.64 -20.12
N GLU A 144 -4.51 16.44 -19.60
CA GLU A 144 -5.75 17.18 -19.92
C GLU A 144 -5.92 18.50 -19.11
N ASP A 145 -4.93 18.89 -18.31
CA ASP A 145 -4.95 20.11 -17.48
C ASP A 145 -6.13 20.18 -16.47
N ARG A 146 -6.70 19.01 -16.12
CA ARG A 146 -7.77 18.88 -15.10
C ARG A 146 -7.23 19.03 -13.68
N ILE A 147 -5.98 18.66 -13.46
CA ILE A 147 -5.24 18.84 -12.20
C ILE A 147 -3.86 19.43 -12.51
N ASP A 148 -3.23 20.01 -11.49
CA ASP A 148 -1.93 20.66 -11.61
C ASP A 148 -0.79 19.75 -11.11
N ILE A 149 -1.08 18.92 -10.10
CA ILE A 149 -0.17 17.93 -9.52
C ILE A 149 -0.87 16.57 -9.44
N GLY A 150 -0.16 15.50 -9.79
CA GLY A 150 -0.61 14.12 -9.62
C GLY A 150 0.20 13.40 -8.55
N LEU A 151 -0.48 12.74 -7.62
CA LEU A 151 0.11 11.81 -6.67
C LEU A 151 -0.02 10.39 -7.20
N ILE A 152 1.05 9.85 -7.77
CA ILE A 152 1.03 8.53 -8.40
C ILE A 152 1.58 7.42 -7.48
N ILE A 153 1.04 6.23 -7.69
CA ILE A 153 1.38 4.98 -7.00
C ILE A 153 1.53 3.84 -8.02
N HIS A 154 1.86 2.63 -7.56
CA HIS A 154 1.98 1.43 -8.38
C HIS A 154 2.94 1.61 -9.59
N GLU A 155 2.57 1.09 -10.76
CA GLU A 155 3.40 1.05 -11.95
C GLU A 155 3.66 2.42 -12.58
N ASN A 156 2.81 3.41 -12.30
CA ASN A 156 2.91 4.76 -12.86
C ASN A 156 4.28 5.40 -12.61
N ARG A 157 4.95 4.99 -11.52
CA ARG A 157 6.31 5.44 -11.19
C ARG A 157 7.36 5.08 -12.26
N PHE A 158 7.08 4.09 -13.09
CA PHE A 158 7.97 3.65 -14.18
C PHE A 158 7.57 4.25 -15.53
N THR A 159 6.32 4.71 -15.68
CA THR A 159 5.76 5.12 -16.99
C THR A 159 5.60 6.63 -17.15
N TYR A 160 5.42 7.41 -16.08
CA TYR A 160 5.08 8.84 -16.15
C TYR A 160 6.03 9.65 -17.07
N ALA A 161 7.33 9.38 -17.01
CA ALA A 161 8.33 10.11 -17.79
C ALA A 161 8.18 9.90 -19.30
N SER A 162 7.77 8.70 -19.73
CA SER A 162 7.51 8.39 -21.15
C SER A 162 6.33 9.17 -21.73
N ARG A 163 5.48 9.71 -20.85
CA ARG A 163 4.32 10.53 -21.20
C ARG A 163 4.60 12.03 -21.18
N GLY A 164 5.86 12.42 -20.95
CA GLY A 164 6.26 13.84 -20.85
C GLY A 164 5.86 14.48 -19.52
N LEU A 165 5.65 13.69 -18.46
CA LEU A 165 5.41 14.19 -17.12
C LEU A 165 6.72 14.20 -16.32
N HIS A 166 6.81 15.10 -15.34
CA HIS A 166 8.02 15.37 -14.58
C HIS A 166 7.81 15.06 -13.10
N LYS A 167 8.83 14.48 -12.44
CA LYS A 167 8.80 14.22 -11.00
C LYS A 167 9.18 15.48 -10.23
N ILE A 168 8.28 15.94 -9.37
CA ILE A 168 8.52 17.01 -8.40
C ILE A 168 9.28 16.44 -7.20
N LEU A 169 8.70 15.43 -6.54
CA LEU A 169 9.25 14.87 -5.31
C LEU A 169 8.95 13.38 -5.18
N ASP A 170 9.91 12.64 -4.64
CA ASP A 170 9.69 11.29 -4.13
C ASP A 170 9.31 11.39 -2.64
N LEU A 171 8.04 11.12 -2.32
CA LEU A 171 7.54 11.20 -0.95
C LEU A 171 8.15 10.12 -0.05
N GLY A 172 8.62 9.03 -0.65
CA GLY A 172 9.36 8.01 0.07
C GLY A 172 10.73 8.51 0.50
N SER A 173 11.52 9.04 -0.43
CA SER A 173 12.83 9.61 -0.09
C SER A 173 12.72 10.74 0.92
N HIS A 174 11.67 11.57 0.83
CA HIS A 174 11.40 12.60 1.83
C HIS A 174 11.15 12.00 3.23
N TRP A 175 10.31 10.96 3.32
CA TRP A 175 10.05 10.25 4.57
C TRP A 175 11.29 9.57 5.15
N GLU A 176 12.08 8.92 4.31
CA GLU A 176 13.33 8.27 4.70
C GLU A 176 14.34 9.27 5.26
N SER A 177 14.47 10.44 4.62
CA SER A 177 15.33 11.51 5.13
C SER A 177 14.83 12.06 6.47
N LEU A 178 13.52 12.09 6.68
CA LEU A 178 12.91 12.60 7.92
C LEU A 178 13.02 11.62 9.09
N THR A 179 13.01 10.32 8.82
CA THR A 179 12.80 9.28 9.86
C THR A 179 13.92 8.24 9.95
N GLY A 180 14.73 8.09 8.91
CA GLY A 180 15.67 6.99 8.76
C GLY A 180 15.02 5.61 8.65
N CYS A 181 13.70 5.55 8.43
CA CYS A 181 12.93 4.31 8.43
C CYS A 181 12.37 3.97 7.04
N ALA A 182 12.10 2.69 6.82
CA ALA A 182 11.34 2.23 5.66
C ALA A 182 9.93 2.82 5.65
N ILE A 183 9.30 2.91 4.47
CA ILE A 183 8.00 3.54 4.28
C ILE A 183 6.88 2.48 4.29
N PRO A 184 5.98 2.46 5.29
CA PRO A 184 4.87 1.53 5.32
C PRO A 184 3.80 1.96 4.32
N LEU A 185 3.58 1.17 3.26
CA LEU A 185 2.61 1.51 2.22
C LEU A 185 1.28 0.80 2.43
N GLY A 186 1.31 -0.51 2.61
CA GLY A 186 0.13 -1.30 2.93
C GLY A 186 0.48 -2.54 3.73
N GLY A 187 -0.43 -2.95 4.60
CA GLY A 187 -0.32 -4.14 5.43
C GLY A 187 -1.47 -5.11 5.18
N ILE A 188 -1.32 -6.35 5.61
CA ILE A 188 -2.44 -7.29 5.64
C ILE A 188 -3.02 -7.29 7.04
N VAL A 189 -4.32 -7.02 7.13
CA VAL A 189 -5.03 -6.96 8.41
C VAL A 189 -6.06 -8.09 8.49
N ILE A 190 -6.33 -8.54 9.70
CA ILE A 190 -7.29 -9.60 10.00
C ILE A 190 -8.29 -9.14 11.06
N SER A 191 -9.56 -9.50 10.88
CA SER A 191 -10.62 -9.17 11.81
C SER A 191 -10.32 -9.69 13.21
N ARG A 192 -10.46 -8.83 14.22
CA ARG A 192 -10.31 -9.20 15.63
C ARG A 192 -11.44 -10.10 16.14
N THR A 193 -12.53 -10.27 15.38
CA THR A 193 -13.61 -11.21 15.71
C THR A 193 -13.19 -12.68 15.51
N LEU A 194 -12.16 -12.92 14.70
CA LEU A 194 -11.61 -14.27 14.49
C LEU A 194 -10.79 -14.70 15.71
N SER A 195 -10.83 -16.00 16.02
CA SER A 195 -10.07 -16.54 17.13
C SER A 195 -8.57 -16.32 16.94
N LYS A 196 -7.85 -16.24 18.05
CA LYS A 196 -6.41 -15.98 18.01
C LYS A 196 -5.62 -17.04 17.22
N GLU A 197 -6.05 -18.29 17.34
CA GLU A 197 -5.50 -19.41 16.57
C GLU A 197 -5.63 -19.17 15.06
N ILE A 198 -6.81 -18.72 14.60
CA ILE A 198 -7.04 -18.42 13.19
C ILE A 198 -6.17 -17.25 12.73
N GLN A 199 -6.06 -16.18 13.53
CA GLN A 199 -5.21 -15.04 13.20
C GLN A 199 -3.74 -15.44 13.01
N LEU A 200 -3.21 -16.25 13.93
CA LEU A 200 -1.83 -16.75 13.86
C LEU A 200 -1.63 -17.74 12.71
N LYS A 201 -2.65 -18.57 12.41
CA LYS A 201 -2.64 -19.50 11.28
C LYS A 201 -2.58 -18.75 9.95
N VAL A 202 -3.44 -17.74 9.75
CA VAL A 202 -3.43 -16.89 8.56
C VAL A 202 -2.08 -16.17 8.39
N ASN A 203 -1.52 -15.59 9.47
CA ASN A 203 -0.18 -15.00 9.42
C ASN A 203 0.89 -15.99 8.92
N ARG A 204 0.89 -17.22 9.44
CA ARG A 204 1.84 -18.25 9.00
C ARG A 204 1.62 -18.66 7.54
N LEU A 205 0.37 -18.79 7.10
CA LEU A 205 0.04 -19.21 5.74
C LEU A 205 0.42 -18.14 4.70
N ILE A 206 0.17 -16.85 5.00
CA ILE A 206 0.61 -15.76 4.13
C ILE A 206 2.13 -15.74 4.04
N ARG A 207 2.85 -15.86 5.17
CA ARG A 207 4.31 -16.00 5.17
C ARG A 207 4.79 -17.15 4.27
N LYS A 208 4.21 -18.35 4.42
CA LYS A 208 4.52 -19.52 3.56
C LYS A 208 4.25 -19.23 2.09
N SER A 209 3.19 -18.48 1.78
CA SER A 209 2.84 -18.10 0.40
C SER A 209 3.91 -17.19 -0.22
N VAL A 210 4.38 -16.18 0.54
CA VAL A 210 5.47 -15.30 0.11
C VAL A 210 6.79 -16.07 -0.05
N GLU A 211 7.14 -16.92 0.91
CA GLU A 211 8.33 -17.78 0.82
C GLU A 211 8.28 -18.72 -0.39
N PHE A 212 7.10 -19.29 -0.70
CA PHE A 212 6.88 -20.09 -1.90
C PHE A 212 7.08 -19.27 -3.18
N ALA A 213 6.51 -18.06 -3.23
CA ALA A 213 6.61 -17.18 -4.39
C ALA A 213 8.06 -16.80 -4.68
N PHE A 214 8.87 -16.50 -3.65
CA PHE A 214 10.30 -16.26 -3.81
C PHE A 214 11.08 -17.48 -4.29
N ALA A 215 10.75 -18.67 -3.79
CA ALA A 215 11.37 -19.91 -4.25
C ALA A 215 10.93 -20.29 -5.68
N ASN A 216 9.78 -19.81 -6.14
CA ASN A 216 9.17 -20.17 -7.42
C ASN A 216 8.61 -18.94 -8.17
N PRO A 217 9.45 -17.96 -8.56
CA PRO A 217 9.00 -16.64 -9.01
C PRO A 217 8.20 -16.63 -10.34
N LYS A 218 8.20 -17.75 -11.07
CA LYS A 218 7.43 -17.94 -12.31
C LYS A 218 6.14 -18.75 -12.11
N SER A 219 5.89 -19.29 -10.91
CA SER A 219 4.75 -20.17 -10.65
C SER A 219 3.39 -19.48 -10.84
N GLY A 220 3.32 -18.18 -10.52
CA GLY A 220 2.11 -17.38 -10.63
C GLY A 220 1.98 -16.58 -11.92
N ILE A 221 2.86 -16.76 -12.91
CA ILE A 221 2.97 -15.80 -14.04
C ILE A 221 1.66 -15.63 -14.81
N ASP A 222 0.94 -16.71 -15.09
CA ASP A 222 -0.35 -16.66 -15.82
C ASP A 222 -1.41 -15.92 -15.00
N PHE A 223 -1.45 -16.19 -13.69
CA PHE A 223 -2.36 -15.53 -12.76
C PHE A 223 -2.07 -14.03 -12.67
N ILE A 224 -0.82 -13.66 -12.44
CA ILE A 224 -0.38 -12.26 -12.34
C ILE A 224 -0.67 -11.53 -13.66
N SER A 225 -0.28 -12.12 -14.80
CA SER A 225 -0.46 -11.50 -16.13
C SER A 225 -1.93 -11.31 -16.49
N SER A 226 -2.80 -12.24 -16.08
CA SER A 226 -4.25 -12.10 -16.32
C SER A 226 -4.89 -10.90 -15.61
N HIS A 227 -4.28 -10.42 -14.51
CA HIS A 227 -4.74 -9.27 -13.73
C HIS A 227 -3.98 -7.97 -14.05
N ALA A 228 -2.79 -8.06 -14.65
CA ALA A 228 -1.94 -6.92 -15.01
C ALA A 228 -1.80 -6.77 -16.55
N GLN A 229 -2.88 -6.96 -17.31
CA GLN A 229 -2.85 -7.09 -18.78
C GLN A 229 -2.25 -5.89 -19.53
N ALA A 230 -2.24 -4.70 -18.92
CA ALA A 230 -1.66 -3.50 -19.51
C ALA A 230 -0.14 -3.36 -19.27
N MET A 231 0.47 -4.28 -18.52
CA MET A 231 1.86 -4.18 -18.07
C MET A 231 2.76 -5.12 -18.85
N ASP A 232 3.85 -4.57 -19.39
CA ASP A 232 4.92 -5.40 -19.93
C ASP A 232 5.52 -6.29 -18.83
N GLN A 233 5.89 -7.52 -19.18
CA GLN A 233 6.38 -8.50 -18.22
C GLN A 233 7.64 -8.01 -17.47
N GLU A 234 8.50 -7.20 -18.11
CA GLU A 234 9.67 -6.60 -17.45
C GLU A 234 9.25 -5.60 -16.37
N VAL A 235 8.26 -4.75 -16.65
CA VAL A 235 7.72 -3.78 -15.69
C VAL A 235 7.03 -4.50 -14.53
N MET A 236 6.31 -5.58 -14.82
CA MET A 236 5.66 -6.43 -13.82
C MET A 236 6.66 -7.02 -12.82
N TYR A 237 7.79 -7.55 -13.29
CA TYR A 237 8.81 -8.07 -12.38
C TYR A 237 9.55 -6.96 -11.61
N LYS A 238 9.84 -5.81 -12.24
CA LYS A 238 10.38 -4.64 -11.52
C LYS A 238 9.45 -4.18 -10.40
N HIS A 239 8.14 -4.22 -10.64
CA HIS A 239 7.13 -3.89 -9.64
C HIS A 239 7.14 -4.90 -8.48
N ILE A 240 7.19 -6.20 -8.77
CA ILE A 240 7.28 -7.25 -7.74
C ILE A 240 8.56 -7.08 -6.91
N ASP A 241 9.72 -6.97 -7.55
CA ASP A 241 11.02 -6.87 -6.87
C ASP A 241 11.11 -5.65 -5.95
N LEU A 242 10.44 -4.56 -6.32
CA LEU A 242 10.39 -3.34 -5.55
C LEU A 242 9.49 -3.46 -4.31
N TYR A 243 8.31 -4.07 -4.45
CA TYR A 243 7.28 -4.05 -3.41
C TYR A 243 7.18 -5.32 -2.57
N VAL A 244 7.74 -6.45 -3.03
CA VAL A 244 7.76 -7.72 -2.31
C VAL A 244 9.19 -8.02 -1.87
N ASN A 245 9.43 -7.95 -0.57
CA ASN A 245 10.78 -8.12 0.00
C ASN A 245 10.72 -8.83 1.37
N ASN A 246 11.81 -8.76 2.15
CA ASN A 246 11.87 -9.40 3.48
C ASN A 246 10.75 -8.97 4.42
N TYR A 247 10.27 -7.72 4.33
CA TYR A 247 9.14 -7.24 5.13
C TYR A 247 7.79 -7.85 4.72
N SER A 248 7.70 -8.39 3.51
CA SER A 248 6.54 -9.16 3.04
C SER A 248 6.55 -10.58 3.62
N ILE A 249 7.71 -11.13 3.94
CA ILE A 249 7.82 -12.41 4.67
C ILE A 249 7.46 -12.19 6.13
N ASP A 250 8.11 -11.21 6.76
CA ASP A 250 7.98 -10.88 8.17
C ASP A 250 8.43 -9.44 8.43
N LEU A 251 7.58 -8.62 9.05
CA LEU A 251 7.90 -7.24 9.41
C LEU A 251 9.18 -7.15 10.28
N GLY A 252 9.42 -8.14 11.13
CA GLY A 252 10.51 -8.10 12.10
C GLY A 252 10.45 -6.88 13.03
N LYS A 253 11.56 -6.61 13.72
CA LYS A 253 11.64 -5.46 14.64
C LYS A 253 11.65 -4.13 13.90
N GLU A 254 12.42 -4.03 12.81
CA GLU A 254 12.57 -2.79 12.06
C GLU A 254 11.31 -2.42 11.29
N GLY A 255 10.57 -3.40 10.75
CA GLY A 255 9.33 -3.10 10.04
C GLY A 255 8.23 -2.63 10.98
N ARG A 256 8.08 -3.27 12.15
CA ARG A 256 7.18 -2.80 13.20
C ARG A 256 7.55 -1.40 13.70
N LYS A 257 8.85 -1.15 13.93
CA LYS A 257 9.35 0.18 14.30
C LYS A 257 8.99 1.25 13.26
N ALA A 258 9.15 0.94 11.96
CA ALA A 258 8.78 1.87 10.89
C ALA A 258 7.28 2.21 10.89
N ILE A 259 6.42 1.22 11.15
CA ILE A 259 4.97 1.41 11.27
C ILE A 259 4.61 2.21 12.52
N ASP A 260 5.22 1.89 13.66
CA ASP A 260 4.97 2.60 14.91
C ASP A 260 5.37 4.09 14.78
N ILE A 261 6.51 4.40 14.13
CA ILE A 261 6.95 5.77 13.84
C ILE A 261 5.99 6.49 12.87
N LEU A 262 5.45 5.76 11.88
CA LEU A 262 4.46 6.30 10.96
C LEU A 262 3.24 6.82 11.74
N PHE A 263 2.69 5.98 12.62
CA PHE A 263 1.51 6.35 13.41
C PHE A 263 1.80 7.40 14.47
N GLU A 264 2.95 7.35 15.16
CA GLU A 264 3.36 8.38 16.11
C GLU A 264 3.38 9.78 15.45
N LYS A 265 3.99 9.90 14.26
CA LYS A 265 4.04 11.18 13.53
C LYS A 265 2.68 11.59 12.99
N ALA A 266 1.88 10.62 12.54
CA ALA A 266 0.53 10.86 12.05
C ALA A 266 -0.40 11.42 13.14
N GLU A 267 -0.34 10.85 14.34
CA GLU A 267 -1.12 11.31 15.50
C GLU A 267 -0.67 12.70 15.95
N ALA A 268 0.66 12.92 16.03
CA ALA A 268 1.23 14.20 16.44
C ALA A 268 0.83 15.38 15.52
N THR A 269 0.52 15.09 14.25
CA THR A 269 0.07 16.07 13.25
C THR A 269 -1.45 16.15 13.12
N GLY A 270 -2.21 15.32 13.85
CA GLY A 270 -3.67 15.27 13.77
C GLY A 270 -4.21 14.71 12.44
N LEU A 271 -3.37 14.03 11.66
CA LEU A 271 -3.76 13.44 10.37
C LEU A 271 -4.61 12.17 10.55
N ILE A 272 -4.46 11.47 11.69
CA ILE A 272 -5.21 10.26 12.02
C ILE A 272 -5.77 10.33 13.46
N PRO A 273 -6.79 9.52 13.80
CA PRO A 273 -7.17 9.29 15.18
C PRO A 273 -6.09 8.53 15.96
N ALA A 274 -6.17 8.57 17.29
CA ALA A 274 -5.30 7.77 18.15
C ALA A 274 -5.51 6.27 17.91
N VAL A 275 -4.43 5.52 17.70
CA VAL A 275 -4.48 4.08 17.46
C VAL A 275 -4.33 3.28 18.76
N PRO A 276 -4.93 2.08 18.86
CA PRO A 276 -4.75 1.23 20.04
C PRO A 276 -3.30 0.75 20.20
N ALA A 277 -2.85 0.57 21.44
CA ALA A 277 -1.49 0.07 21.72
C ALA A 277 -1.21 -1.35 21.18
N SER A 278 -2.25 -2.14 20.88
CA SER A 278 -2.12 -3.52 20.40
C SER A 278 -2.42 -3.62 18.90
N LEU A 279 -1.52 -3.12 18.06
CA LEU A 279 -1.69 -3.12 16.60
C LEU A 279 -1.56 -4.50 15.96
N TYR A 280 -0.66 -5.33 16.49
CA TYR A 280 -0.20 -6.55 15.82
C TYR A 280 -0.85 -7.83 16.36
N VAL A 281 -0.97 -8.84 15.50
CA VAL A 281 -1.26 -10.21 15.93
C VAL A 281 -0.04 -10.79 16.65
N LYS A 282 -0.03 -10.70 17.99
CA LYS A 282 1.03 -11.30 18.83
C LYS A 282 0.64 -12.69 19.34
N PRO A 283 1.53 -13.67 19.45
CA PRO A 283 1.25 -14.88 20.25
C PRO A 283 0.90 -14.47 21.69
N ASP A 284 0.10 -15.27 22.38
CA ASP A 284 -0.09 -15.06 23.81
C ASP A 284 1.28 -15.15 24.49
N THR A 285 1.66 -14.12 25.23
CA THR A 285 2.85 -14.17 26.09
C THR A 285 2.54 -15.15 27.21
N VAL A 286 3.14 -16.34 27.13
CA VAL A 286 3.22 -17.29 28.25
C VAL A 286 4.10 -16.70 29.34
#